data_AF-A0A924AQ20-F1
#
_entry.id   AF-A0A924AQ20-F1
#
_cell.length_a   1.000
_cell.length_b   1.000
_cell.length_c   1.000
_cell.angle_alpha   90.00
_cell.angle_beta   90.00
_cell.angle_gamma   90.00
#
_symmetry.space_group_name_H-M   'P 1'
#
loop_
_entity.id
_entity.type
_entity.pdbx_description
1 polymer ?
#
loop_
_entity_poly.entity_id
_entity_poly.type
_entity_poly.pdbx_seq_one_letter_code
_entity_poly.pdbx_strand_id
1 'polypeptide(L)'
;HRMNRRIQILVGLLVVALVAGLAWLWHERMELRWETRNRSSQAAIENRMLGATKLLRQRGHTVALAGSLGALNLRTLSDGTLIIGNGYGTTAPDTAQLLLAWVRRGNTLITSPRWASAAERAALAASAAPAADDDDVEDDGDEGAGPVVVKLPVAAVGAVDPWR
;
A
#
# COMPACT_ATOMS: atom_id res chain seq x y z
N HIS A 1 -60.92 16.52 -46.72
CA HIS A 1 -60.69 15.07 -46.51
C HIS A 1 -60.61 14.82 -45.01
N ARG A 2 -61.70 14.39 -44.35
CA ARG A 2 -61.70 14.13 -42.89
C ARG A 2 -61.04 12.77 -42.66
N MET A 3 -59.81 12.78 -42.17
CA MET A 3 -59.11 11.56 -41.80
C MET A 3 -59.87 10.87 -40.65
N ASN A 4 -60.15 9.58 -40.80
CA ASN A 4 -60.92 8.81 -39.82
C ASN A 4 -60.22 8.85 -38.45
N ARG A 5 -60.96 9.19 -37.37
CA ARG A 5 -60.43 9.26 -35.99
C ARG A 5 -59.64 8.01 -35.58
N ARG A 6 -60.01 6.83 -36.08
CA ARG A 6 -59.29 5.56 -35.84
C ARG A 6 -57.86 5.59 -36.41
N ILE A 7 -57.69 6.14 -37.61
CA ILE A 7 -56.36 6.30 -38.24
C ILE A 7 -55.52 7.29 -37.43
N GLN A 8 -56.12 8.38 -36.93
CA GLN A 8 -55.42 9.35 -36.09
C GLN A 8 -54.92 8.73 -34.78
N ILE A 9 -55.74 7.88 -34.13
CA ILE A 9 -55.34 7.18 -32.90
C ILE A 9 -54.20 6.19 -33.18
N LEU A 10 -54.28 5.44 -34.28
CA LEU A 10 -53.22 4.50 -34.66
C LEU A 10 -51.91 5.21 -34.97
N VAL A 11 -51.96 6.34 -35.69
CA VAL A 11 -50.77 7.15 -35.97
C VAL A 11 -50.19 7.73 -34.67
N GLY A 12 -51.04 8.20 -33.75
CA GLY A 12 -50.60 8.68 -32.44
C GLY A 12 -49.88 7.61 -31.63
N LEU A 13 -50.45 6.40 -31.56
CA LEU A 13 -49.83 5.26 -30.90
C LEU A 13 -48.49 4.87 -31.52
N LEU A 14 -48.41 4.86 -32.85
CA LEU A 14 -47.17 4.56 -33.57
C LEU A 14 -46.06 5.57 -33.21
N VAL A 15 -46.38 6.86 -33.18
CA VAL A 15 -45.41 7.91 -32.85
C VAL A 15 -44.92 7.78 -31.40
N VAL A 16 -45.83 7.54 -30.45
CA VAL A 16 -45.46 7.33 -29.04
C VAL A 16 -44.55 6.11 -28.90
N ALA A 17 -44.87 5.01 -29.57
CA ALA A 17 -44.03 3.81 -29.56
C ALA A 17 -42.63 4.07 -30.14
N LEU A 18 -42.54 4.85 -31.22
CA LEU A 18 -41.27 5.25 -31.83
C LEU A 18 -40.41 6.11 -30.89
N VAL A 19 -41.01 7.10 -30.24
CA VAL A 19 -40.31 7.97 -29.29
C VAL A 19 -39.82 7.18 -28.07
N ALA A 20 -40.65 6.29 -27.53
CA ALA A 20 -40.25 5.44 -26.40
C ALA A 20 -39.10 4.50 -26.78
N GLY A 21 -39.16 3.89 -27.97
CA GLY A 21 -38.11 3.01 -28.49
C GLY A 21 -36.79 3.76 -28.72
N LEU A 22 -36.85 4.98 -29.27
CA LEU A 22 -35.68 5.83 -29.45
C LEU A 22 -35.06 6.26 -28.11
N ALA A 23 -35.90 6.64 -27.14
CA ALA A 23 -35.43 7.00 -25.79
C ALA A 23 -34.78 5.81 -25.08
N TRP A 24 -35.38 4.62 -25.18
CA TRP A 24 -34.80 3.38 -24.64
C TRP A 24 -33.44 3.06 -25.27
N LEU A 25 -33.36 3.09 -26.60
CA LEU A 25 -32.11 2.84 -27.33
C LEU A 25 -31.04 3.87 -27.01
N TRP A 26 -31.44 5.15 -26.88
CA TRP A 26 -30.55 6.22 -26.48
C TRP A 26 -30.01 5.98 -25.06
N HIS A 27 -30.86 5.60 -24.11
CA HIS A 27 -30.45 5.33 -22.73
C HIS A 27 -29.43 4.18 -22.66
N GLU A 28 -29.70 3.05 -23.31
CA GLU A 28 -28.79 1.89 -23.34
C GLU A 28 -27.44 2.20 -24.00
N ARG A 29 -27.43 3.03 -25.04
CA ARG A 29 -26.22 3.24 -25.85
C ARG A 29 -25.41 4.48 -25.46
N MET A 30 -26.06 5.51 -24.91
CA MET A 30 -25.43 6.79 -24.56
C MET A 30 -25.15 6.94 -23.07
N GLU A 31 -25.59 6.00 -22.21
CA GLU A 31 -24.95 5.84 -20.91
C GLU A 31 -23.53 5.29 -21.11
N LEU A 32 -22.60 6.19 -21.41
CA LEU A 32 -21.17 5.95 -21.27
C LEU A 32 -20.88 5.71 -19.79
N ARG A 33 -21.01 4.45 -19.38
CA ARG A 33 -20.54 4.02 -18.07
C ARG A 33 -19.02 4.02 -18.11
N TRP A 34 -18.43 4.78 -17.21
CA TRP A 34 -16.99 4.72 -16.97
C TRP A 34 -16.67 3.35 -16.37
N GLU A 35 -16.47 2.36 -17.23
CA GLU A 35 -15.94 1.07 -16.81
C GLU A 35 -14.44 1.22 -16.56
N THR A 36 -14.04 1.13 -15.30
CA THR A 36 -12.64 0.99 -14.94
C THR A 36 -12.15 -0.38 -15.40
N ARG A 37 -11.60 -0.45 -16.61
CA ARG A 37 -10.86 -1.63 -17.07
C ARG A 37 -9.49 -1.63 -16.42
N ASN A 38 -9.30 -2.51 -15.43
CA ASN A 38 -8.00 -2.76 -14.84
C ASN A 38 -7.06 -3.37 -15.89
N ARG A 39 -6.21 -2.54 -16.51
CA ARG A 39 -5.08 -3.02 -17.29
C ARG A 39 -3.85 -3.06 -16.39
N SER A 40 -3.53 -4.25 -15.86
CA SER A 40 -2.23 -4.48 -15.24
C SER A 40 -1.19 -4.67 -16.34
N SER A 41 -0.43 -3.62 -16.66
CA SER A 41 0.75 -3.82 -17.49
C SER A 41 1.80 -4.60 -16.69
N GLN A 42 2.46 -5.57 -17.31
CA GLN A 42 3.56 -6.32 -16.68
C GLN A 42 4.64 -5.39 -16.10
N ALA A 43 4.95 -4.29 -16.79
CA ALA A 43 5.87 -3.26 -16.33
C ALA A 43 5.44 -2.56 -15.02
N ALA A 44 4.14 -2.47 -14.73
CA ALA A 44 3.63 -1.89 -13.48
C ALA A 44 3.67 -2.90 -12.32
N ILE A 45 3.61 -4.20 -12.64
CA ILE A 45 3.77 -5.28 -11.66
C ILE A 45 5.23 -5.31 -11.20
N GLU A 46 6.17 -5.25 -12.14
CA GLU A 46 7.62 -5.24 -11.88
C GLU A 46 8.08 -3.94 -11.18
N ASN A 47 7.49 -2.80 -11.54
CA ASN A 47 7.83 -1.51 -10.97
C ASN A 47 6.57 -0.78 -10.48
N ARG A 48 6.25 -0.97 -9.20
CA ARG A 48 5.15 -0.23 -8.55
C ARG A 48 5.35 1.29 -8.58
N MET A 49 6.60 1.77 -8.72
CA MET A 49 6.95 3.19 -8.82
C MET A 49 7.16 3.66 -10.28
N LEU A 50 6.67 2.90 -11.27
CA LEU A 50 6.85 3.24 -12.68
C LEU A 50 6.29 4.62 -13.04
N GLY A 51 5.11 4.95 -12.51
CA GLY A 51 4.47 6.26 -12.72
C GLY A 51 5.33 7.41 -12.19
N ALA A 52 5.77 7.30 -10.94
CA ALA A 52 6.65 8.29 -10.31
C ALA A 52 7.99 8.41 -11.06
N THR A 53 8.60 7.28 -11.45
CA THR A 53 9.85 7.25 -12.20
C THR A 53 9.70 7.96 -13.55
N LYS A 54 8.62 7.67 -14.29
CA LYS A 54 8.35 8.30 -15.58
C LYS A 54 8.15 9.81 -15.44
N LEU A 55 7.36 10.24 -14.45
CA LEU A 55 7.10 11.66 -14.20
C LEU A 55 8.39 12.41 -13.85
N LEU A 56 9.23 11.85 -12.97
CA LEU A 56 10.49 12.46 -12.56
C LEU A 56 11.49 12.53 -13.73
N ARG A 57 11.60 11.46 -14.52
CA ARG A 57 12.45 11.46 -15.72
C ARG A 57 11.96 12.45 -16.79
N GLN A 58 10.65 12.58 -16.98
CA GLN A 58 10.07 13.58 -17.89
C GLN A 58 10.41 15.02 -17.48
N ARG A 59 10.63 15.26 -16.17
CA ARG A 59 11.08 16.56 -15.66
C ARG A 59 12.61 16.73 -15.64
N GLY A 60 13.35 15.80 -16.22
CA GLY A 60 14.82 15.87 -16.31
C GLY A 60 15.55 15.40 -15.04
N HIS A 61 14.86 14.74 -14.09
CA HIS A 61 15.52 14.18 -12.91
C HIS A 61 16.11 12.80 -13.18
N THR A 62 17.32 12.56 -12.67
CA THR A 62 17.94 11.23 -12.66
C THR A 62 17.31 10.38 -11.57
N VAL A 63 16.76 9.22 -11.93
CA VAL A 63 16.09 8.31 -11.00
C VAL A 63 16.73 6.93 -11.04
N ALA A 64 17.31 6.53 -9.91
CA ALA A 64 17.77 5.17 -9.66
C ALA A 64 16.68 4.38 -8.92
N LEU A 65 16.44 3.15 -9.36
CA LEU A 65 15.50 2.22 -8.73
C LEU A 65 16.30 1.22 -7.89
N ALA A 66 15.90 1.03 -6.64
CA ALA A 66 16.39 -0.03 -5.78
C ALA A 66 15.25 -1.00 -5.48
N GLY A 67 15.47 -2.30 -5.67
CA GLY A 67 14.42 -3.31 -5.48
C GLY A 67 13.99 -3.48 -4.02
N SER A 68 14.91 -3.26 -3.07
CA SER A 68 14.62 -3.29 -1.65
C SER A 68 15.46 -2.26 -0.90
N LEU A 69 14.98 -1.82 0.27
CA LEU A 69 15.71 -0.92 1.15
C LEU A 69 17.01 -1.58 1.68
N GLY A 70 16.99 -2.90 1.89
CA GLY A 70 18.16 -3.66 2.35
C GLY A 70 19.26 -3.79 1.30
N ALA A 71 18.93 -3.70 0.00
CA ALA A 71 19.92 -3.64 -1.07
C ALA A 71 20.60 -2.26 -1.17
N LEU A 72 20.05 -1.24 -0.52
CA LEU A 72 20.57 0.12 -0.57
C LEU A 72 21.55 0.35 0.58
N ASN A 73 22.80 0.64 0.25
CA ASN A 73 23.77 1.02 1.27
C ASN A 73 23.55 2.48 1.70
N LEU A 74 22.74 2.66 2.74
CA LEU A 74 22.38 3.97 3.29
C LEU A 74 23.61 4.78 3.77
N ARG A 75 24.72 4.12 4.13
CA ARG A 75 25.94 4.82 4.57
C ARG A 75 26.62 5.54 3.42
N THR A 76 26.61 4.95 2.22
CA THR A 76 27.26 5.47 1.02
C THR A 76 26.27 6.11 0.03
N LEU A 77 25.00 6.21 0.40
CA LEU A 77 23.99 6.82 -0.46
C LEU A 77 24.29 8.31 -0.64
N SER A 78 24.35 8.74 -1.89
CA SER A 78 24.56 10.13 -2.27
C SER A 78 23.46 11.03 -1.70
N ASP A 79 23.77 12.32 -1.59
CA ASP A 79 22.77 13.30 -1.17
C ASP A 79 21.64 13.42 -2.19
N GLY A 80 20.42 13.65 -1.69
CA GLY A 80 19.23 13.77 -2.54
C GLY A 80 17.93 13.35 -1.87
N THR A 81 17.02 12.83 -2.70
CA THR A 81 15.65 12.46 -2.30
C THR A 81 15.44 10.96 -2.44
N LEU A 82 15.04 10.30 -1.35
CA LEU A 82 14.67 8.89 -1.32
C LEU A 82 13.15 8.78 -1.21
N ILE A 83 12.53 8.06 -2.15
CA ILE A 83 11.08 7.82 -2.15
C ILE A 83 10.82 6.34 -1.92
N ILE A 84 10.06 6.03 -0.86
CA ILE A 84 9.70 4.66 -0.50
C ILE A 84 8.20 4.49 -0.77
N GLY A 85 7.87 3.89 -1.92
CA GLY A 85 6.49 3.74 -2.38
C GLY A 85 5.69 2.64 -1.65
N ASN A 86 6.35 1.76 -0.89
CA ASN A 86 5.67 0.62 -0.26
C ASN A 86 6.49 -0.02 0.86
N GLY A 87 6.96 0.79 1.80
CA GLY A 87 7.60 0.29 3.01
C GLY A 87 6.55 -0.36 3.89
N TYR A 88 6.32 -1.66 3.71
CA TYR A 88 5.63 -2.48 4.71
C TYR A 88 6.37 -2.23 6.01
N GLY A 89 5.73 -1.53 6.95
CA GLY A 89 6.45 -0.76 7.97
C GLY A 89 7.01 -1.59 9.12
N THR A 90 7.77 -2.60 8.78
CA THR A 90 8.73 -3.33 9.60
C THR A 90 10.13 -2.94 9.15
N THR A 91 10.45 -1.64 9.23
CA THR A 91 11.86 -1.24 9.13
C THR A 91 12.51 -1.62 10.45
N ALA A 92 13.56 -2.44 10.39
CA ALA A 92 14.33 -2.80 11.58
C ALA A 92 14.82 -1.51 12.28
N PRO A 93 14.86 -1.46 13.63
CA PRO A 93 15.28 -0.26 14.36
C PRO A 93 16.62 0.32 13.89
N ASP A 94 17.58 -0.54 13.56
CA ASP A 94 18.90 -0.12 13.06
C ASP A 94 18.81 0.61 11.71
N THR A 95 17.98 0.09 10.79
CA THR A 95 17.76 0.71 9.48
C THR A 95 17.03 2.05 9.63
N ALA A 96 16.10 2.17 10.60
CA ALA A 96 15.42 3.42 10.90
C ALA A 96 16.39 4.49 11.41
N GLN A 97 17.33 4.11 12.28
CA GLN A 97 18.38 5.04 12.76
C GLN A 97 19.29 5.50 11.61
N LEU A 98 19.67 4.59 10.69
CA LEU A 98 20.47 4.95 9.52
C LEU A 98 19.73 5.90 8.58
N LEU A 99 18.44 5.68 8.33
CA LEU A 99 17.60 6.59 7.55
C LEU A 99 17.48 7.97 8.23
N LEU A 100 17.28 8.00 9.53
CA LEU A 100 17.20 9.24 10.29
C LEU A 100 18.54 10.00 10.24
N ALA A 101 19.67 9.30 10.38
CA ALA A 101 20.99 9.88 10.24
C ALA A 101 21.21 10.45 8.83
N TRP A 102 20.76 9.74 7.79
CA TRP A 102 20.82 10.21 6.41
C TRP A 102 19.98 11.48 6.19
N VAL A 103 18.75 11.53 6.72
CA VAL A 103 17.89 12.72 6.67
C VAL A 103 18.49 13.90 7.44
N ARG A 104 19.10 13.64 8.61
CA ARG A 104 19.79 14.67 9.40
C ARG A 104 20.95 15.34 8.67
N ARG A 105 21.52 14.71 7.63
CA ARG A 105 22.53 15.34 6.76
C ARG A 105 21.95 16.38 5.78
N GLY A 106 20.64 16.60 5.77
CA GLY A 106 19.94 17.53 4.86
C GLY A 106 19.23 16.84 3.69
N ASN A 107 19.16 15.51 3.71
CA ASN A 107 18.50 14.73 2.67
C ASN A 107 16.99 14.61 2.89
N THR A 108 16.25 14.35 1.80
CA THR A 108 14.78 14.27 1.85
C THR A 108 14.29 12.84 1.76
N LEU A 109 13.49 12.40 2.74
CA LEU A 109 12.81 11.11 2.74
C LEU A 109 11.31 11.32 2.51
N ILE A 110 10.77 10.72 1.44
CA ILE A 110 9.34 10.69 1.14
C ILE A 110 8.84 9.26 1.33
N THR A 111 7.85 9.08 2.21
CA THR A 111 7.24 7.78 2.49
C THR A 111 5.73 7.90 2.56
N SER A 112 5.02 6.82 2.27
CA SER A 112 3.56 6.76 2.44
C SER A 112 3.23 6.38 3.89
N PRO A 113 2.30 7.08 4.56
CA PRO A 113 1.77 6.61 5.82
C PRO A 113 1.05 5.28 5.62
N ARG A 114 1.12 4.40 6.62
CA ARG A 114 0.28 3.21 6.72
C ARG A 114 -0.45 3.23 8.06
N TRP A 115 -1.64 2.66 8.09
CA TRP A 115 -2.30 2.37 9.35
C TRP A 115 -1.63 1.18 10.03
N ALA A 116 -1.23 1.35 11.29
CA ALA A 116 -0.80 0.24 12.12
C ALA A 116 -2.02 -0.62 12.49
N SER A 117 -1.90 -1.94 12.33
CA SER A 117 -2.93 -2.88 12.76
C SER A 117 -3.15 -2.80 14.28
N ALA A 118 -4.30 -3.27 14.77
CA ALA A 118 -4.55 -3.33 16.20
C ALA A 118 -3.49 -4.16 16.95
N ALA A 119 -3.05 -5.26 16.35
CA ALA A 119 -1.98 -6.12 16.89
C ALA A 119 -0.63 -5.38 16.98
N GLU A 120 -0.24 -4.65 15.92
CA GLU A 120 1.01 -3.86 15.94
C GLU A 120 0.95 -2.73 16.96
N ARG A 121 -0.20 -2.06 17.12
CA ARG A 121 -0.38 -1.03 18.14
C ARG A 121 -0.25 -1.59 19.56
N ALA A 122 -0.82 -2.77 19.80
CA ALA A 122 -0.68 -3.47 21.09
C ALA A 122 0.78 -3.87 21.35
N ALA A 123 1.49 -4.38 20.34
CA ALA A 123 2.91 -4.72 20.46
C ALA A 123 3.80 -3.49 20.74
N LEU A 124 3.56 -2.38 20.03
CA LEU A 124 4.24 -1.11 20.27
C LEU A 124 3.98 -0.58 21.68
N ALA A 125 2.74 -0.63 22.15
CA ALA A 125 2.39 -0.22 23.51
C ALA A 125 3.06 -1.10 24.57
N ALA A 126 3.13 -2.42 24.35
CA ALA A 126 3.84 -3.33 25.25
C ALA A 126 5.35 -3.06 25.28
N SER A 127 5.96 -2.71 24.14
CA SER A 127 7.38 -2.35 24.07
C SER A 127 7.71 -0.95 24.62
N ALA A 128 6.70 -0.08 24.78
CA ALA A 128 6.85 1.27 25.31
C ALA A 128 6.43 1.39 26.77
N ALA A 129 5.86 0.33 27.36
CA ALA A 129 5.65 0.28 28.79
C ALA A 129 7.03 0.31 29.47
N PRO A 130 7.25 1.21 30.44
CA PRO A 130 8.45 1.13 31.26
C PRO A 130 8.50 -0.29 31.83
N ALA A 131 9.66 -0.94 31.75
CA ALA A 131 9.90 -2.09 32.61
C ALA A 131 9.53 -1.60 34.01
N ALA A 132 8.52 -2.22 34.61
CA ALA A 132 8.28 -2.01 36.02
C ALA A 132 9.63 -2.35 36.66
N ASP A 133 10.26 -1.36 37.28
CA ASP A 133 11.33 -1.58 38.23
C ASP A 133 10.71 -2.51 39.28
N ASP A 134 10.93 -3.82 39.14
CA ASP A 134 10.90 -4.76 40.24
C ASP A 134 12.15 -4.47 41.10
N ASP A 135 12.22 -3.25 41.64
CA ASP A 135 13.04 -2.89 42.78
C ASP A 135 12.28 -3.29 44.06
N ASP A 136 11.90 -4.56 44.15
CA ASP A 136 11.65 -5.21 45.45
C ASP A 136 12.93 -5.95 45.82
N VAL A 137 13.90 -5.17 46.31
CA VAL A 137 15.02 -5.67 47.10
C VAL A 137 14.45 -6.14 48.44
N GLU A 138 14.07 -7.40 48.53
CA GLU A 138 14.13 -8.14 49.79
C GLU A 138 15.41 -8.99 49.80
N ASP A 139 16.37 -8.47 50.56
CA ASP A 139 17.53 -9.13 51.12
C ASP A 139 17.09 -10.40 51.87
N ASP A 140 17.56 -11.56 51.42
CA ASP A 140 18.03 -12.64 52.29
C ASP A 140 18.73 -13.71 51.42
N GLY A 141 20.03 -13.87 51.65
CA GLY A 141 20.94 -14.60 50.78
C GLY A 141 20.73 -16.12 50.73
N ASP A 142 21.10 -16.71 49.60
CA ASP A 142 21.78 -18.00 49.55
C ASP A 142 22.53 -18.18 48.22
N GLU A 143 23.64 -18.90 48.30
CA GLU A 143 24.66 -19.11 47.27
C GLU A 143 24.15 -19.92 46.05
N GLY A 144 24.67 -19.60 44.85
CA GLY A 144 24.59 -20.54 43.72
C GLY A 144 24.55 -19.93 42.32
N ALA A 145 25.62 -19.24 41.93
CA ALA A 145 25.78 -18.70 40.58
C ALA A 145 25.96 -19.81 39.51
N GLY A 146 25.06 -19.80 38.52
CA GLY A 146 25.27 -20.42 37.21
C GLY A 146 24.14 -20.05 36.24
N PRO A 147 24.40 -19.37 35.10
CA PRO A 147 23.33 -18.96 34.20
C PRO A 147 22.76 -20.16 33.44
N VAL A 148 21.48 -20.46 33.65
CA VAL A 148 20.73 -21.40 32.80
C VAL A 148 20.35 -20.70 31.50
N VAL A 149 21.14 -20.93 30.46
CA VAL A 149 20.82 -20.52 29.09
C VAL A 149 19.69 -21.40 28.57
N VAL A 150 18.46 -20.90 28.60
CA VAL A 150 17.30 -21.56 27.97
C VAL A 150 17.39 -21.34 26.45
N LYS A 151 17.92 -22.33 25.74
CA LYS A 151 17.76 -22.43 24.27
C LYS A 151 16.32 -22.86 23.96
N LEU A 152 15.49 -21.91 23.55
CA LEU A 152 14.21 -22.23 22.90
C LEU A 152 14.50 -22.84 21.51
N PRO A 153 13.91 -24.00 21.16
CA PRO A 153 13.98 -24.50 19.81
C PRO A 153 13.21 -23.54 18.88
N VAL A 154 13.90 -23.06 17.84
CA VAL A 154 13.26 -22.46 16.67
C VAL A 154 12.34 -23.51 16.07
N ALA A 155 11.04 -23.40 16.37
CA ALA A 155 10.02 -24.12 15.65
C ALA A 155 10.10 -23.65 14.19
N ALA A 156 10.38 -24.61 13.31
CA ALA A 156 10.48 -24.41 11.88
C ALA A 156 9.22 -23.70 11.36
N VAL A 157 9.37 -22.45 10.93
CA VAL A 157 8.40 -21.79 10.07
C VAL A 157 8.42 -22.58 8.76
N GLY A 158 7.41 -23.43 8.60
CA GLY A 158 7.23 -24.25 7.41
C GLY A 158 7.26 -23.38 6.16
N ALA A 159 8.09 -23.79 5.20
CA ALA A 159 8.07 -23.29 3.85
C ALA A 159 6.65 -23.48 3.28
N VAL A 160 5.98 -22.36 2.98
CA VAL A 160 4.78 -22.37 2.15
C VAL A 160 5.25 -22.42 0.71
N ASP A 161 4.93 -23.53 0.05
CA ASP A 161 5.22 -23.78 -1.36
C ASP A 161 4.37 -22.84 -2.23
N PRO A 162 4.96 -21.97 -3.07
CA PRO A 162 4.19 -20.97 -3.83
C PRO A 162 3.53 -21.51 -5.12
N TRP A 163 3.51 -22.83 -5.36
CA TRP A 163 2.97 -23.42 -6.60
C TRP A 163 2.12 -24.68 -6.41
N ARG A 164 1.05 -24.58 -5.62
CA ARG A 164 -0.12 -25.46 -5.74
C ARG A 164 -1.42 -24.67 -5.73
#